data_AF-A0A4Y4DX82-F1
#
_entry.id   AF-A0A4Y4DX82-F1
#
_cell.length_a   1.000
_cell.length_b   1.000
_cell.length_c   1.000
_cell.angle_alpha   90.00
_cell.angle_beta   90.00
_cell.angle_gamma   90.00
#
_symmetry.space_group_name_H-M   'P 1'
#
loop_
_entity.id
_entity.type
_entity.pdbx_description
1 polymer ?
#
loop_
_entity_poly.entity_id
_entity_poly.type
_entity_poly.pdbx_seq_one_letter_code
_entity_poly.pdbx_strand_id
1 'polypeptide(L)'
;MLFLIAEYFRNALSLKDFAGIVLGGSYLTRPFSAFWFVTALIVASLLFRFFERFPAWVGVSITGVGLLAAYMIPEVVSGIPYAAGVAIPALLFIYAGKACQQVRLSGARLVVAAFVLIGVGLLFAISGLSAPLDMKASNFGTPVVSIAVAVCICAGLTLFGLWMEQFISAVFGRLIGELAIGGFMVVLTHAAVLYALGTQPNQIIPDFYLALTIPWAAAVFLHRTRLSGWALGLPQRLKVPPQSVTPER
;
A
#
# COMPACT_ATOMS: atom_id res chain seq x y z
N MET A 1 9.02 2.79 -17.69
CA MET A 1 9.63 2.03 -18.80
C MET A 1 10.66 2.85 -19.59
N LEU A 2 10.34 4.07 -20.05
CA LEU A 2 11.30 4.94 -20.75
C LEU A 2 12.56 5.29 -19.94
N PHE A 3 12.44 5.49 -18.62
CA PHE A 3 13.58 5.69 -17.72
C PHE A 3 14.49 4.44 -17.62
N LEU A 4 13.90 3.24 -17.54
CA LEU A 4 14.63 1.95 -17.51
C LEU A 4 15.36 1.68 -18.83
N ILE A 5 14.77 2.06 -19.97
CA ILE A 5 15.40 1.97 -21.28
C ILE A 5 16.58 2.95 -21.37
N ALA A 6 16.40 4.19 -20.92
CA ALA A 6 17.46 5.20 -20.91
C ALA A 6 18.66 4.82 -20.01
N GLU A 7 18.45 4.10 -18.91
CA GLU A 7 19.52 3.61 -18.04
C GLU A 7 20.20 2.32 -18.53
N TYR A 8 19.47 1.42 -19.19
CA TYR A 8 20.06 0.29 -19.90
C TYR A 8 21.09 0.78 -20.94
N PHE A 9 20.76 1.84 -21.68
CA PHE A 9 21.69 2.48 -22.63
C PHE A 9 22.84 3.25 -21.96
N ARG A 10 22.78 3.54 -20.65
CA ARG A 10 23.87 4.19 -19.89
C ARG A 10 24.80 3.21 -19.16
N ASN A 11 24.69 1.89 -19.41
CA ASN A 11 25.45 0.83 -18.72
C ASN A 11 25.30 0.81 -17.19
N ALA A 12 24.24 1.41 -16.64
CA ALA A 12 24.00 1.50 -15.20
C ALA A 12 23.08 0.37 -14.65
N LEU A 13 22.42 -0.39 -15.53
CA LEU A 13 21.53 -1.50 -15.19
C LEU A 13 22.01 -2.79 -15.87
N SER A 14 22.28 -3.82 -15.07
CA SER A 14 22.55 -5.16 -15.57
C SER A 14 21.26 -5.82 -16.06
N LEU A 15 21.35 -6.73 -17.04
CA LEU A 15 20.26 -7.65 -17.41
C LEU A 15 19.69 -8.40 -16.19
N LYS A 16 20.52 -8.62 -15.16
CA LYS A 16 20.12 -9.20 -13.87
C LYS A 16 19.20 -8.29 -13.07
N ASP A 17 19.41 -6.98 -13.10
CA ASP A 17 18.57 -6.01 -12.38
C ASP A 17 17.20 -5.87 -13.06
N PHE A 18 17.19 -5.86 -14.40
CA PHE A 18 15.95 -5.85 -15.16
C PHE A 18 15.15 -7.15 -14.98
N ALA A 19 15.83 -8.30 -14.99
CA ALA A 19 15.23 -9.59 -14.64
C ALA A 19 14.69 -9.58 -13.20
N GLY A 20 15.42 -8.99 -12.24
CA GLY A 20 14.94 -8.84 -10.85
C GLY A 20 13.66 -8.01 -10.71
N ILE A 21 13.52 -6.93 -11.50
CA ILE A 21 12.29 -6.12 -11.54
C ILE A 21 11.08 -6.94 -12.02
N VAL A 22 11.29 -7.80 -13.02
CA VAL A 22 10.25 -8.68 -13.59
C VAL A 22 9.95 -9.87 -12.67
N LEU A 23 10.98 -10.44 -12.03
CA LEU A 23 10.89 -11.61 -11.16
C LEU A 23 10.37 -11.28 -9.74
N GLY A 24 10.31 -10.01 -9.34
CA GLY A 24 9.58 -9.58 -8.14
C GLY A 24 10.44 -9.24 -6.91
N GLY A 25 9.78 -9.13 -5.76
CA GLY A 25 10.31 -8.44 -4.56
C GLY A 25 11.58 -9.03 -3.95
N SER A 26 11.72 -10.35 -3.92
CA SER A 26 12.88 -11.06 -3.34
C SER A 26 14.19 -10.82 -4.11
N TYR A 27 14.09 -10.55 -5.41
CA TYR A 27 15.26 -10.29 -6.27
C TYR A 27 15.65 -8.81 -6.35
N LEU A 28 14.79 -7.91 -5.88
CA LEU A 28 15.10 -6.49 -5.70
C LEU A 28 15.79 -6.29 -4.35
N THR A 29 17.10 -6.54 -4.33
CA THR A 29 17.95 -6.44 -3.13
C THR A 29 18.13 -5.02 -2.62
N ARG A 30 17.77 -4.00 -3.41
CA ARG A 30 17.89 -2.60 -2.97
C ARG A 30 16.81 -2.24 -1.94
N PRO A 31 17.23 -1.66 -0.80
CA PRO A 31 16.29 -1.16 0.21
C PRO A 31 15.40 -0.07 -0.42
N PHE A 32 14.15 0.02 0.05
CA PHE A 32 13.16 1.02 -0.36
C PHE A 32 12.52 0.86 -1.76
N SER A 33 12.75 -0.25 -2.47
CA SER A 33 11.96 -0.55 -3.67
C SER A 33 10.59 -1.15 -3.31
N ALA A 34 9.52 -0.38 -3.53
CA ALA A 34 8.14 -0.79 -3.21
C ALA A 34 7.36 -1.35 -4.42
N PHE A 35 8.03 -1.65 -5.53
CA PHE A 35 7.37 -2.16 -6.75
C PHE A 35 6.62 -3.48 -6.51
N TRP A 36 7.17 -4.35 -5.66
CA TRP A 36 6.56 -5.62 -5.27
C TRP A 36 5.23 -5.42 -4.53
N PHE A 37 5.10 -4.35 -3.74
CA PHE A 37 3.89 -4.07 -2.97
C PHE A 37 2.72 -3.75 -3.89
N VAL A 38 2.94 -2.92 -4.91
CA VAL A 38 1.90 -2.53 -5.88
C VAL A 38 1.40 -3.73 -6.68
N THR A 39 2.32 -4.57 -7.16
CA THR A 39 1.97 -5.77 -7.93
C THR A 39 1.26 -6.80 -7.06
N ALA A 40 1.74 -7.05 -5.83
CA ALA A 40 1.04 -7.90 -4.86
C ALA A 40 -0.37 -7.37 -4.54
N LEU A 41 -0.54 -6.06 -4.35
CA LEU A 41 -1.83 -5.44 -4.04
C LEU A 41 -2.82 -5.60 -5.21
N ILE A 42 -2.37 -5.42 -6.46
CA ILE A 42 -3.22 -5.63 -7.65
C ILE A 42 -3.68 -7.09 -7.71
N VAL A 43 -2.75 -8.05 -7.59
CA VAL A 43 -3.08 -9.48 -7.63
C VAL A 43 -4.04 -9.84 -6.48
N ALA A 44 -3.75 -9.39 -5.26
CA ALA A 44 -4.61 -9.64 -4.09
C ALA A 44 -6.01 -9.03 -4.28
N SER A 45 -6.11 -7.83 -4.86
CA SER A 45 -7.40 -7.17 -5.13
C SER A 45 -8.21 -7.92 -6.20
N LEU A 46 -7.56 -8.41 -7.25
CA LEU A 46 -8.20 -9.22 -8.29
C LEU A 46 -8.68 -10.57 -7.74
N LEU A 47 -7.84 -11.24 -6.94
CA LEU A 47 -8.19 -12.49 -6.26
C LEU A 47 -9.35 -12.28 -5.29
N PHE A 48 -9.30 -11.21 -4.48
CA PHE A 48 -10.38 -10.86 -3.57
C PHE A 48 -11.71 -10.70 -4.33
N ARG A 49 -11.71 -9.91 -5.41
CA ARG A 49 -12.90 -9.69 -6.25
C ARG A 49 -13.39 -10.98 -6.91
N PHE A 50 -12.47 -11.87 -7.30
CA PHE A 50 -12.82 -13.18 -7.84
C PHE A 50 -13.48 -14.06 -6.77
N PHE A 51 -12.94 -14.09 -5.56
CA PHE A 51 -13.47 -14.90 -4.46
C PHE A 51 -14.81 -14.39 -3.91
N GLU A 52 -15.14 -13.11 -4.07
CA GLU A 52 -16.47 -12.58 -3.74
C GLU A 52 -17.61 -13.24 -4.55
N ARG A 53 -17.29 -13.94 -5.65
CA ARG A 53 -18.27 -14.70 -6.45
C ARG A 53 -18.64 -16.04 -5.83
N PHE A 54 -17.88 -16.49 -4.83
CA PHE A 54 -18.05 -17.78 -4.15
C PHE A 54 -18.51 -17.55 -2.70
N PRO A 55 -18.97 -18.61 -2.01
CA PRO A 55 -19.22 -18.54 -0.58
C PRO A 55 -17.98 -18.05 0.19
N ALA A 56 -18.18 -17.21 1.20
CA ALA A 56 -17.09 -16.55 1.94
C ALA A 56 -16.03 -17.53 2.49
N TRP A 57 -16.44 -18.75 2.87
CA TRP A 57 -15.53 -19.77 3.37
C TRP A 57 -14.45 -20.15 2.35
N VAL A 58 -14.74 -20.12 1.04
CA VAL A 58 -13.75 -20.48 -0.01
C VAL A 58 -12.56 -19.52 0.03
N GLY A 59 -12.85 -18.22 0.03
CA GLY A 59 -11.83 -17.18 0.06
C GLY A 59 -11.00 -17.21 1.35
N VAL A 60 -11.65 -17.43 2.50
CA VAL A 60 -10.98 -17.56 3.80
C VAL A 60 -10.11 -18.82 3.85
N SER A 61 -10.61 -19.97 3.38
CA SER A 61 -9.84 -21.22 3.34
C SER A 61 -8.60 -21.09 2.45
N ILE A 62 -8.72 -20.51 1.25
CA ILE A 62 -7.60 -20.29 0.34
C ILE A 62 -6.57 -19.33 0.95
N THR A 63 -7.04 -18.28 1.63
CA THR A 63 -6.16 -17.36 2.38
C THR A 63 -5.40 -18.10 3.48
N GLY A 64 -6.07 -18.96 4.24
CA GLY A 64 -5.46 -19.80 5.27
C GLY A 64 -4.42 -20.77 4.72
N VAL A 65 -4.69 -21.40 3.57
CA VAL A 65 -3.73 -22.27 2.87
C VAL A 65 -2.52 -21.47 2.38
N GLY A 66 -2.73 -20.28 1.80
CA GLY A 66 -1.64 -19.40 1.38
C GLY A 66 -0.78 -18.94 2.55
N LEU A 67 -1.40 -18.65 3.70
CA LEU A 67 -0.66 -18.31 4.92
C LEU A 67 0.13 -19.49 5.47
N LEU A 68 -0.45 -20.70 5.47
CA LEU A 68 0.27 -21.90 5.85
C LEU A 68 1.46 -22.15 4.93
N ALA A 69 1.28 -22.00 3.61
CA ALA A 69 2.37 -22.12 2.64
C ALA A 69 3.47 -21.07 2.91
N ALA A 70 3.11 -19.83 3.25
CA ALA A 70 4.07 -18.80 3.60
C ALA A 70 4.91 -19.16 4.84
N TYR A 71 4.35 -19.89 5.81
CA TYR A 71 5.08 -20.39 6.97
C TYR A 71 5.93 -21.63 6.69
N MET A 72 5.47 -22.53 5.82
CA MET A 72 6.14 -23.81 5.57
C MET A 72 7.23 -23.71 4.50
N ILE A 73 7.01 -22.90 3.47
CA ILE A 73 7.88 -22.79 2.29
C ILE A 73 8.05 -21.31 1.86
N PRO A 74 8.55 -20.43 2.75
CA PRO A 74 8.64 -18.98 2.48
C PRO A 74 9.44 -18.64 1.23
N GLU A 75 10.50 -19.39 0.94
CA GLU A 75 11.35 -19.19 -0.26
C GLU A 75 10.60 -19.44 -1.57
N VAL A 76 9.69 -20.42 -1.58
CA VAL A 76 8.86 -20.72 -2.75
C VAL A 76 7.82 -19.61 -2.93
N VAL A 77 7.17 -19.19 -1.84
CA VAL A 77 6.13 -18.15 -1.88
C VAL A 77 6.71 -16.79 -2.27
N SER A 78 7.87 -16.42 -1.74
CA SER A 78 8.56 -15.15 -2.05
C SER A 78 9.24 -15.16 -3.43
N GLY A 79 9.55 -16.36 -3.96
CA GLY A 79 10.13 -16.54 -5.30
C GLY A 79 9.14 -16.43 -6.45
N ILE A 80 7.83 -16.43 -6.19
CA ILE A 80 6.82 -16.30 -7.25
C ILE A 80 6.87 -14.88 -7.87
N PRO A 81 6.95 -14.76 -9.21
CA PRO A 81 7.02 -13.48 -9.90
C PRO A 81 5.94 -12.47 -9.52
N TYR A 82 6.29 -11.18 -9.63
CA TYR A 82 5.39 -10.05 -9.32
C TYR A 82 4.83 -10.06 -7.89
N ALA A 83 5.49 -10.77 -6.96
CA ALA A 83 4.99 -10.98 -5.60
C ALA A 83 3.58 -11.60 -5.56
N ALA A 84 3.19 -12.34 -6.61
CA ALA A 84 1.88 -12.97 -6.67
C ALA A 84 1.71 -14.08 -5.62
N GLY A 85 2.82 -14.71 -5.20
CA GLY A 85 2.81 -15.70 -4.13
C GLY A 85 2.33 -15.13 -2.80
N VAL A 86 2.82 -13.94 -2.43
CA VAL A 86 2.43 -13.26 -1.18
C VAL A 86 1.05 -12.59 -1.27
N ALA A 87 0.47 -12.46 -2.47
CA ALA A 87 -0.85 -11.89 -2.66
C ALA A 87 -1.97 -12.75 -2.04
N ILE A 88 -1.82 -14.08 -2.03
CA ILE A 88 -2.79 -15.00 -1.41
C ILE A 88 -2.87 -14.81 0.10
N PRO A 89 -1.76 -14.91 0.88
CA PRO A 89 -1.81 -14.61 2.31
C PRO A 89 -2.16 -13.15 2.60
N ALA A 90 -1.83 -12.20 1.69
CA ALA A 90 -2.24 -10.80 1.83
C ALA A 90 -3.76 -10.58 1.84
N LEU A 91 -4.55 -11.49 1.26
CA LEU A 91 -6.01 -11.43 1.30
C LEU A 91 -6.55 -11.34 2.72
N LEU A 92 -5.82 -11.89 3.70
CA LEU A 92 -6.17 -11.81 5.11
C LEU A 92 -6.34 -10.37 5.58
N PHE A 93 -5.43 -9.47 5.17
CA PHE A 93 -5.50 -8.05 5.51
C PHE A 93 -6.65 -7.35 4.78
N ILE A 94 -6.97 -7.76 3.55
CA ILE A 94 -8.12 -7.23 2.81
C ILE A 94 -9.43 -7.66 3.49
N TYR A 95 -9.57 -8.93 3.88
CA TYR A 95 -10.72 -9.43 4.63
C TYR A 95 -10.85 -8.73 5.99
N ALA A 96 -9.74 -8.54 6.71
CA ALA A 96 -9.72 -7.80 7.97
C ALA A 96 -10.18 -6.34 7.77
N GLY A 97 -9.69 -5.67 6.72
CA GLY A 97 -10.14 -4.33 6.35
C GLY A 97 -11.64 -4.26 6.02
N LYS A 98 -12.16 -5.22 5.25
CA LYS A 98 -13.60 -5.32 4.97
C LYS A 98 -14.43 -5.56 6.23
N ALA A 99 -13.95 -6.39 7.16
CA ALA A 99 -14.60 -6.60 8.44
C ALA A 99 -14.61 -5.31 9.28
N CYS A 100 -13.50 -4.55 9.28
CA CYS A 100 -13.43 -3.26 9.97
C CYS A 100 -14.44 -2.25 9.42
N GLN A 101 -14.72 -2.26 8.11
CA GLN A 101 -15.75 -1.37 7.51
C GLN A 101 -17.17 -1.66 8.00
N GLN A 102 -17.43 -2.85 8.55
CA GLN A 102 -18.75 -3.21 9.10
C GLN A 102 -18.94 -2.70 10.53
N VAL A 103 -17.87 -2.26 11.20
CA VAL A 103 -17.90 -1.77 12.57
C VAL A 103 -18.55 -0.38 12.60
N ARG A 104 -19.70 -0.29 13.26
CA ARG A 104 -20.44 0.98 13.45
C ARG A 104 -20.17 1.52 14.85
N LEU A 105 -19.07 2.26 15.00
CA LEU A 105 -18.76 3.03 16.21
C LEU A 105 -18.93 4.52 15.94
N SER A 106 -19.21 5.30 17.00
CA SER A 106 -19.31 6.75 16.91
C SER A 106 -18.87 7.42 18.22
N GLY A 107 -18.50 8.70 18.14
CA GLY A 107 -18.11 9.53 19.27
C GLY A 107 -16.95 8.93 20.09
N ALA A 108 -17.10 8.93 21.42
CA ALA A 108 -16.07 8.46 22.34
C ALA A 108 -15.70 6.97 22.15
N ARG A 109 -16.66 6.11 21.79
CA ARG A 109 -16.41 4.67 21.61
C ARG A 109 -15.44 4.40 20.46
N LEU A 110 -15.51 5.21 19.40
CA LEU A 110 -14.64 5.10 18.24
C LEU A 110 -13.20 5.48 18.60
N VAL A 111 -13.01 6.55 19.37
CA VAL A 111 -11.68 6.96 19.87
C VAL A 111 -11.09 5.94 20.82
N VAL A 112 -11.87 5.47 21.80
CA VAL A 112 -11.43 4.46 22.76
C VAL A 112 -11.01 3.18 22.02
N ALA A 113 -11.82 2.71 21.07
CA ALA A 113 -11.46 1.55 20.26
C ALA A 113 -10.17 1.77 19.46
N ALA A 114 -9.99 2.95 18.85
CA ALA A 114 -8.77 3.28 18.12
C ALA A 114 -7.51 3.18 19.02
N PHE A 115 -7.52 3.85 20.17
CA PHE A 115 -6.38 3.84 21.09
C PHE A 115 -6.16 2.48 21.76
N VAL A 116 -7.22 1.73 22.06
CA VAL A 116 -7.09 0.37 22.61
C VAL A 116 -6.43 -0.55 21.58
N LEU A 117 -6.88 -0.54 20.32
CA LEU A 117 -6.30 -1.38 19.28
C LEU A 117 -4.84 -1.02 18.99
N ILE A 118 -4.52 0.27 18.88
CA ILE A 118 -3.14 0.74 18.73
C ILE A 118 -2.31 0.32 19.94
N GLY A 119 -2.79 0.59 21.15
CA GLY A 119 -2.08 0.31 22.40
C GLY A 119 -1.80 -1.18 22.60
N VAL A 120 -2.78 -2.05 22.35
CA VAL A 120 -2.61 -3.51 22.41
C VAL A 120 -1.62 -3.98 21.35
N GLY A 121 -1.74 -3.49 20.11
CA GLY A 121 -0.79 -3.85 19.04
C GLY A 121 0.65 -3.44 19.38
N LEU A 122 0.85 -2.21 19.85
CA LEU A 122 2.16 -1.71 20.27
C LEU A 122 2.71 -2.47 21.48
N LEU A 123 1.88 -2.80 22.47
CA LEU A 123 2.30 -3.58 23.63
C LEU A 123 2.87 -4.95 23.20
N PHE A 124 2.17 -5.66 22.32
CA PHE A 124 2.65 -6.95 21.80
C PHE A 124 3.91 -6.79 20.95
N ALA A 125 3.99 -5.76 20.11
CA ALA A 125 5.18 -5.48 19.30
C ALA A 125 6.42 -5.19 20.16
N ILE A 126 6.28 -4.38 21.22
CA ILE A 126 7.38 -3.98 22.10
C ILE A 126 7.77 -5.10 23.08
N SER A 127 6.80 -5.92 23.52
CA SER A 127 7.05 -7.06 24.42
C SER A 127 7.89 -8.18 23.81
N GLY A 128 8.12 -8.17 22.49
CA GLY A 128 8.81 -9.23 21.77
C GLY A 128 7.95 -10.47 21.48
N LEU A 129 6.69 -10.50 21.91
CA LEU A 129 5.75 -11.59 21.61
C LEU A 129 5.37 -11.66 20.13
N SER A 130 5.45 -10.53 19.42
CA SER A 130 5.19 -10.42 17.99
C SER A 130 6.52 -10.27 17.25
N ALA A 131 6.98 -11.32 16.57
CA ALA A 131 8.10 -11.20 15.66
C ALA A 131 7.79 -10.22 14.51
N PRO A 132 8.80 -9.54 13.95
CA PRO A 132 8.60 -8.63 12.82
C PRO A 132 7.94 -9.33 11.63
N LEU A 133 7.02 -8.60 10.98
CA LEU A 133 6.32 -9.06 9.80
C LEU A 133 6.90 -8.35 8.56
N ASP A 134 7.42 -9.13 7.61
CA ASP A 134 7.92 -8.66 6.32
C ASP A 134 7.33 -9.51 5.19
N MET A 135 6.25 -9.00 4.59
CA MET A 135 5.59 -9.65 3.47
C MET A 135 6.47 -9.75 2.22
N LYS A 136 7.47 -8.88 2.05
CA LYS A 136 8.39 -8.94 0.90
C LYS A 136 9.14 -10.26 0.87
N ALA A 137 9.57 -10.71 2.05
CA ALA A 137 10.29 -11.95 2.26
C ALA A 137 9.36 -13.14 2.59
N SER A 138 8.04 -13.00 2.41
CA SER A 138 7.04 -13.98 2.86
C SER A 138 7.13 -14.32 4.37
N ASN A 139 7.65 -13.40 5.17
CA ASN A 139 7.76 -13.56 6.62
C ASN A 139 6.55 -12.94 7.32
N PHE A 140 5.63 -13.77 7.83
CA PHE A 140 4.44 -13.32 8.54
C PHE A 140 4.63 -13.22 10.06
N GLY A 141 5.87 -13.27 10.55
CA GLY A 141 6.21 -13.17 11.97
C GLY A 141 5.73 -14.38 12.78
N THR A 142 5.34 -14.15 14.04
CA THR A 142 4.80 -15.20 14.92
C THR A 142 3.40 -15.58 14.43
N PRO A 143 3.12 -16.88 14.15
CA PRO A 143 1.81 -17.35 13.67
C PRO A 143 0.66 -16.78 14.48
N VAL A 144 -0.32 -16.21 13.76
CA VAL A 144 -1.51 -15.53 14.30
C VAL A 144 -1.20 -14.22 15.04
N VAL A 145 -0.20 -14.19 15.94
CA VAL A 145 0.11 -13.06 16.80
C VAL A 145 0.56 -11.84 15.99
N SER A 146 1.58 -11.97 15.14
CA SER A 146 2.12 -10.83 14.38
C SER A 146 1.09 -10.26 13.40
N ILE A 147 0.24 -11.12 12.85
CA ILE A 147 -0.88 -10.73 11.99
C ILE A 147 -1.93 -9.97 12.79
N ALA A 148 -2.33 -10.49 13.95
CA ALA A 148 -3.30 -9.83 14.81
C ALA A 148 -2.80 -8.46 15.27
N VAL A 149 -1.51 -8.36 15.61
CA VAL A 149 -0.84 -7.09 15.93
C VAL A 149 -0.92 -6.11 14.77
N ALA A 150 -0.56 -6.53 13.56
CA ALA A 150 -0.65 -5.69 12.37
C ALA A 150 -2.09 -5.22 12.11
N VAL A 151 -3.07 -6.14 12.20
CA VAL A 151 -4.50 -5.81 12.03
C VAL A 151 -4.96 -4.83 13.11
N CYS A 152 -4.60 -5.02 14.38
CA CYS A 152 -4.95 -4.10 15.46
C CYS A 152 -4.41 -2.70 15.21
N ILE A 153 -3.13 -2.57 14.85
CA ILE A 153 -2.51 -1.27 14.56
C ILE A 153 -3.20 -0.61 13.36
N CYS A 154 -3.37 -1.33 12.25
CA CYS A 154 -4.02 -0.80 11.04
C CYS A 154 -5.49 -0.40 11.27
N ALA A 155 -6.26 -1.24 11.97
CA ALA A 155 -7.66 -0.96 12.29
C ALA A 155 -7.76 0.23 13.24
N GLY A 156 -6.91 0.30 14.27
CA GLY A 156 -6.90 1.41 15.21
C GLY A 156 -6.53 2.74 14.55
N LEU A 157 -5.52 2.76 13.66
CA LEU A 157 -5.18 3.94 12.86
C LEU A 157 -6.31 4.35 11.91
N THR A 158 -7.01 3.39 11.33
CA THR A 158 -8.18 3.65 10.46
C THR A 158 -9.32 4.29 11.25
N LEU A 159 -9.66 3.74 12.43
CA LEU A 159 -10.66 4.33 13.32
C LEU A 159 -10.24 5.73 13.78
N PHE A 160 -8.96 5.93 14.10
CA PHE A 160 -8.44 7.26 14.43
C PHE A 160 -8.58 8.24 13.25
N GLY A 161 -8.31 7.79 12.03
CA GLY A 161 -8.53 8.59 10.82
C GLY A 161 -9.99 9.00 10.63
N LEU A 162 -10.94 8.07 10.82
CA LEU A 162 -12.38 8.36 10.78
C LEU A 162 -12.80 9.37 11.86
N TRP A 163 -12.23 9.27 13.06
CA TRP A 163 -12.45 10.26 14.10
C TRP A 163 -11.92 11.64 13.71
N MET A 164 -10.71 11.70 13.15
CA MET A 164 -10.09 12.96 12.75
C MET A 164 -10.88 13.65 11.63
N GLU A 165 -11.47 12.89 10.71
CA GLU A 165 -12.24 13.41 9.58
C GLU A 165 -13.34 14.39 10.02
N GLN A 166 -13.96 14.18 11.19
CA GLN A 166 -15.01 15.07 11.70
C GLN A 166 -14.51 16.48 12.07
N PHE A 167 -13.20 16.68 12.21
CA PHE A 167 -12.58 17.97 12.51
C PHE A 167 -11.89 18.61 11.30
N ILE A 168 -11.79 17.88 10.19
CA ILE A 168 -11.09 18.35 8.99
C ILE A 168 -12.04 19.27 8.21
N SER A 169 -11.60 20.50 7.94
CA SER A 169 -12.38 21.42 7.09
C SER A 169 -12.46 20.90 5.66
N ALA A 170 -13.52 21.27 4.92
CA ALA A 170 -13.70 20.86 3.53
C ALA A 170 -12.51 21.25 2.62
N VAL A 171 -11.78 22.32 2.95
CA VAL A 171 -10.57 22.72 2.22
C VAL A 171 -9.44 21.73 2.46
N PHE A 172 -9.16 21.41 3.72
CA PHE A 172 -8.11 20.44 4.06
C PHE A 172 -8.46 19.03 3.59
N GLY A 173 -9.73 18.62 3.66
CA GLY A 173 -10.18 17.33 3.13
C GLY A 173 -9.93 17.20 1.62
N ARG A 174 -10.17 18.27 0.84
CA ARG A 174 -9.82 18.29 -0.59
C ARG A 174 -8.32 18.15 -0.83
N LEU A 175 -7.50 18.90 -0.08
CA LEU A 175 -6.04 18.83 -0.21
C LEU A 175 -5.50 17.43 0.12
N ILE A 176 -5.98 16.83 1.21
CA ILE A 176 -5.62 15.46 1.60
C ILE A 176 -6.02 14.47 0.50
N GLY A 177 -7.22 14.60 -0.05
CA GLY A 177 -7.67 13.78 -1.17
C GLY A 177 -6.79 13.92 -2.42
N GLU A 178 -6.41 15.16 -2.78
CA GLU A 178 -5.52 15.44 -3.91
C GLU A 178 -4.11 14.85 -3.71
N LEU A 179 -3.56 14.93 -2.49
CA LEU A 179 -2.27 14.32 -2.15
C LEU A 179 -2.33 12.79 -2.10
N ALA A 180 -3.45 12.22 -1.60
CA ALA A 180 -3.67 10.79 -1.52
C ALA A 180 -3.74 10.15 -2.91
N ILE A 181 -4.38 10.83 -3.87
CA ILE A 181 -4.38 10.45 -5.29
C ILE A 181 -2.95 10.29 -5.83
N GLY A 182 -2.05 11.21 -5.45
CA GLY A 182 -0.64 11.16 -5.86
C GLY A 182 0.19 10.09 -5.14
N GLY A 183 -0.33 9.48 -4.07
CA GLY A 183 0.41 8.54 -3.22
C GLY A 183 0.95 7.34 -3.99
N PHE A 184 0.20 6.81 -4.94
CA PHE A 184 0.66 5.69 -5.77
C PHE A 184 1.87 6.06 -6.64
N MET A 185 1.86 7.26 -7.22
CA MET A 185 3.01 7.77 -7.96
C MET A 185 4.22 7.95 -7.05
N VAL A 186 4.04 8.46 -5.84
CA VAL A 186 5.11 8.57 -4.82
C VAL A 186 5.71 7.20 -4.52
N VAL A 187 4.87 6.21 -4.19
CA VAL A 187 5.32 4.83 -3.91
C VAL A 187 6.13 4.23 -5.07
N LEU A 188 5.78 4.53 -6.32
CA LEU A 188 6.51 3.99 -7.47
C LEU A 188 7.78 4.76 -7.84
N THR A 189 7.83 6.07 -7.59
CA THR A 189 8.90 6.94 -8.11
C THR A 189 9.91 7.39 -7.07
N HIS A 190 9.60 7.32 -5.77
CA HIS A 190 10.53 7.73 -4.72
C HIS A 190 11.86 6.95 -4.78
N ALA A 191 11.81 5.65 -5.08
CA ALA A 191 13.01 4.82 -5.23
C ALA A 191 13.89 5.28 -6.40
N ALA A 192 13.30 5.79 -7.49
CA ALA A 192 14.05 6.36 -8.60
C ALA A 192 14.72 7.70 -8.21
N VAL A 193 14.07 8.51 -7.38
CA VAL A 193 14.66 9.74 -6.84
C VAL A 193 15.84 9.42 -5.93
N LEU A 194 15.67 8.50 -4.98
CA LEU A 194 16.77 8.03 -4.12
C LEU A 194 17.93 7.46 -4.93
N TYR A 195 17.63 6.74 -6.01
CA TYR A 195 18.66 6.24 -6.91
C TYR A 195 19.42 7.38 -7.61
N ALA A 196 18.70 8.36 -8.15
CA ALA A 196 19.31 9.51 -8.83
C ALA A 196 20.17 10.37 -7.87
N LEU A 197 19.80 10.42 -6.59
CA LEU A 197 20.56 11.11 -5.55
C LEU A 197 21.80 10.33 -5.08
N GLY A 198 21.89 9.03 -5.38
CA GLY A 198 22.99 8.20 -4.90
C GLY A 198 23.01 8.07 -3.38
N THR A 199 21.82 8.09 -2.75
CA THR A 199 21.64 8.18 -1.29
C THR A 199 22.46 7.11 -0.55
N GLN A 200 23.35 7.58 0.33
CA GLN A 200 24.14 6.71 1.20
C GLN A 200 23.43 6.50 2.55
N PRO A 201 23.72 5.40 3.27
CA PRO A 201 23.05 5.07 4.54
C PRO A 201 23.08 6.16 5.62
N ASN A 202 24.01 7.12 5.56
CA ASN A 202 24.18 8.18 6.57
C ASN A 202 23.62 9.56 6.15
N GLN A 203 23.07 9.72 4.95
CA GLN A 203 22.50 11.00 4.45
C GLN A 203 20.98 10.89 4.25
N ILE A 204 20.27 10.50 5.31
CA ILE A 204 18.89 10.01 5.21
C ILE A 204 17.87 11.15 5.11
N ILE A 205 18.11 12.28 5.81
CA ILE A 205 17.05 13.28 6.03
C ILE A 205 16.76 14.15 4.79
N PRO A 206 17.75 14.79 4.13
CA PRO A 206 17.47 15.60 2.95
C PRO A 206 16.93 14.75 1.79
N ASP A 207 17.55 13.59 1.58
CA ASP A 207 17.17 12.66 0.52
C ASP A 207 15.76 12.09 0.74
N PHE A 208 15.35 11.85 1.99
CA PHE A 208 13.98 11.51 2.35
C PHE A 208 12.99 12.61 1.92
N TYR A 209 13.25 13.87 2.26
CA TYR A 209 12.37 14.96 1.87
C TYR A 209 12.31 15.13 0.36
N LEU A 210 13.42 14.98 -0.36
CA LEU A 210 13.44 15.04 -1.83
C LEU A 210 12.67 13.87 -2.45
N ALA A 211 12.89 12.65 -1.96
CA ALA A 211 12.19 11.45 -2.41
C ALA A 211 10.68 11.48 -2.14
N LEU A 212 10.23 12.29 -1.18
CA LEU A 212 8.81 12.53 -0.90
C LEU A 212 8.23 13.68 -1.74
N THR A 213 8.90 14.84 -1.72
CA THR A 213 8.38 16.08 -2.31
C THR A 213 8.41 16.09 -3.83
N ILE A 214 9.46 15.55 -4.46
CA ILE A 214 9.59 15.51 -5.92
C ILE A 214 8.45 14.70 -6.55
N PRO A 215 8.17 13.45 -6.12
CA PRO A 215 7.05 12.71 -6.65
C PRO A 215 5.69 13.34 -6.40
N TRP A 216 5.47 13.95 -5.23
CA TRP A 216 4.20 14.64 -4.96
C TRP A 216 4.02 15.88 -5.82
N ALA A 217 5.06 16.71 -5.97
CA ALA A 217 5.01 17.86 -6.86
C ALA A 217 4.71 17.44 -8.30
N ALA A 218 5.34 16.36 -8.77
CA ALA A 218 5.07 15.79 -10.08
C ALA A 218 3.63 15.25 -10.18
N ALA A 219 3.10 14.58 -9.15
CA ALA A 219 1.73 14.09 -9.13
C ALA A 219 0.70 15.23 -9.19
N VAL A 220 0.89 16.28 -8.38
CA VAL A 220 0.03 17.48 -8.38
C VAL A 220 0.08 18.19 -9.73
N PHE A 221 1.27 18.31 -10.33
CA PHE A 221 1.43 18.89 -11.65
C PHE A 221 0.69 18.07 -12.72
N LEU A 222 0.91 16.75 -12.76
CA LEU A 222 0.28 15.84 -13.72
C LEU A 222 -1.24 15.80 -13.54
N HIS A 223 -1.75 15.94 -12.33
CA HIS A 223 -3.18 16.01 -12.05
C HIS A 223 -3.88 17.18 -12.77
N ARG A 224 -3.15 18.27 -13.02
CA ARG A 224 -3.64 19.44 -13.77
C ARG A 224 -3.55 19.28 -15.29
N THR A 225 -2.97 18.17 -15.78
CA THR A 225 -2.77 17.93 -17.21
C THR A 225 -3.74 16.88 -17.77
N ARG A 226 -3.80 16.77 -19.11
CA ARG A 226 -4.55 15.71 -19.80
C ARG A 226 -3.96 14.31 -19.58
N LEU A 227 -2.75 14.21 -19.04
CA LEU A 227 -2.07 12.94 -18.74
C LEU A 227 -2.47 12.35 -17.40
N SER A 228 -3.31 13.03 -16.61
CA SER A 228 -3.76 12.58 -15.29
C SER A 228 -4.35 11.17 -15.30
N GLY A 229 -5.13 10.80 -16.32
CA GLY A 229 -5.70 9.47 -16.40
C GLY A 229 -4.68 8.36 -16.65
N TRP A 230 -3.68 8.61 -17.50
CA TRP A 230 -2.63 7.65 -17.79
C TRP A 230 -1.59 7.55 -16.66
N ALA A 231 -1.22 8.67 -16.04
CA ALA A 231 -0.15 8.72 -15.06
C ALA A 231 -0.61 8.46 -13.61
N LEU A 232 -1.83 8.87 -13.26
CA LEU A 232 -2.37 8.77 -11.90
C LEU A 232 -3.51 7.75 -11.78
N GLY A 233 -3.94 7.12 -12.89
CA GLY A 233 -5.00 6.12 -12.89
C GLY A 233 -6.40 6.68 -12.55
N LEU A 234 -6.60 7.99 -12.73
CA LEU A 234 -7.87 8.64 -12.40
C LEU A 234 -8.77 8.82 -13.63
N PRO A 235 -10.10 8.64 -13.50
CA PRO A 235 -11.02 9.16 -14.51
C PRO A 235 -10.80 10.66 -14.64
N GLN A 236 -10.62 11.12 -15.88
CA GLN A 236 -10.42 12.52 -16.19
C GLN A 236 -11.52 13.34 -15.49
N ARG A 237 -11.18 14.41 -14.75
CA ARG A 237 -12.17 15.43 -14.37
C ARG A 237 -12.63 16.11 -15.67
N LEU A 238 -13.46 15.42 -16.45
CA LEU A 238 -14.30 16.05 -17.45
C LEU A 238 -15.10 17.09 -16.68
N LYS A 239 -14.94 18.36 -17.05
CA LYS A 239 -15.76 19.47 -16.58
C LYS A 239 -17.22 19.00 -16.64
N VAL A 240 -17.82 18.66 -15.50
CA VAL A 240 -19.26 18.58 -15.41
C VAL A 240 -19.73 20.02 -15.60
N PRO A 241 -20.42 20.37 -16.70
CA PRO A 241 -20.98 21.70 -16.81
C PRO A 241 -21.93 21.88 -15.62
N PRO A 242 -21.94 23.06 -14.97
CA PRO A 242 -22.79 23.30 -13.82
C PRO A 242 -24.23 22.94 -14.22
N GLN A 243 -24.81 21.95 -13.54
CA GLN A 243 -26.23 21.68 -13.65
C GLN A 243 -26.93 22.96 -13.22
N SER A 244 -27.58 23.64 -14.18
CA SER A 244 -28.45 24.76 -13.91
C SER A 244 -29.57 24.26 -13.00
N VAL A 245 -29.47 24.58 -11.72
CA VAL A 245 -30.58 24.44 -10.78
C VAL A 245 -31.66 25.40 -11.28
N THR A 246 -32.62 24.90 -12.04
CA THR A 246 -33.89 25.60 -12.24
C THR A 246 -34.63 25.54 -10.92
N PRO A 247 -34.93 26.70 -10.28
CA PRO A 247 -35.81 26.70 -9.13
C PRO A 247 -37.21 26.33 -9.61
N GLU A 248 -37.72 25.17 -9.19
CA GLU A 248 -39.15 24.88 -9.27
C GLU A 248 -39.88 25.92 -8.39
N ARG A 249 -40.89 26.56 -9.01
CA ARG A 249 -41.80 27.52 -8.37
C ARG A 249 -42.95 26.81 -7.69
#